data_AF-A0A5C7KT90-F1
#
_entry.id   AF-A0A5C7KT90-F1
#
_cell.length_a   1.000
_cell.length_b   1.000
_cell.length_c   1.000
_cell.angle_alpha   90.00
_cell.angle_beta   90.00
_cell.angle_gamma   90.00
#
_symmetry.space_group_name_H-M   'P 1'
#
loop_
_entity.id
_entity.type
_entity.pdbx_description
1 polymer ?
#
loop_
_entity_poly.entity_id
_entity_poly.type
_entity_poly.pdbx_seq_one_letter_code
_entity_poly.pdbx_strand_id
1 'polypeptide(L)'
;MFKYLKNHKLLSFVVAIGLFGGVYLLTRHQKTEYIPHQVETGTIQDTLELSGKVNADSLATLRFPTGGLVTYLGPKEGETVNKWQTLATIDSRQLQKTLEQKLNLYSVQRDTFEQTIDDNDNSVPDGDLARTLS
;
A
#
# COMPACT_ATOMS: atom_id res chain seq x y z
N MET A 1 -25.49 92.42 8.02
CA MET A 1 -25.01 91.16 8.62
C MET A 1 -24.17 91.32 9.89
N PHE A 2 -23.40 92.41 10.09
CA PHE A 2 -22.52 92.61 11.28
C PHE A 2 -22.98 93.68 12.31
N LYS A 3 -24.25 94.12 12.28
CA LYS A 3 -24.78 95.13 13.22
C LYS A 3 -25.51 94.54 14.44
N TYR A 4 -25.91 93.26 14.38
CA TYR A 4 -26.56 92.54 15.48
C TYR A 4 -25.58 92.08 16.57
N LEU A 5 -24.28 92.08 16.24
CA LEU A 5 -23.20 91.58 17.10
C LEU A 5 -22.85 92.53 18.27
N LYS A 6 -23.22 93.82 18.18
CA LYS A 6 -22.73 94.84 19.13
C LYS A 6 -23.69 95.12 20.31
N ASN A 7 -24.99 94.87 20.16
CA ASN A 7 -26.00 95.10 21.21
C ASN A 7 -26.43 93.83 21.96
N HIS A 8 -26.13 92.63 21.44
CA HIS A 8 -26.42 91.35 22.09
C HIS A 8 -25.14 90.63 22.52
N LYS A 9 -24.24 91.37 23.21
CA LYS A 9 -22.95 90.85 23.70
C LYS A 9 -23.07 89.51 24.44
N LEU A 10 -24.17 89.33 25.17
CA LEU A 10 -24.49 88.12 25.92
C LEU A 10 -24.82 86.93 24.99
N LEU A 11 -25.61 87.16 23.93
CA LEU A 11 -25.95 86.12 22.96
C LEU A 11 -24.72 85.67 22.16
N SER A 12 -23.88 86.63 21.74
CA SER A 12 -22.62 86.32 21.05
C SER A 12 -21.64 85.54 21.95
N PHE A 13 -21.64 85.82 23.24
CA PHE A 13 -20.80 85.12 24.22
C PHE A 13 -21.28 83.68 24.44
N VAL A 14 -22.60 83.45 24.52
CA VAL A 14 -23.18 82.10 24.64
C VAL A 14 -22.91 81.25 23.39
N VAL A 15 -23.03 81.83 22.20
CA VAL A 15 -22.69 81.12 20.94
C VAL A 15 -21.20 80.81 20.87
N ALA A 16 -20.33 81.74 21.30
CA ALA A 16 -18.89 81.51 21.35
C ALA A 16 -18.52 80.38 22.33
N ILE A 17 -19.13 80.34 23.52
CA ILE A 17 -18.94 79.27 24.50
C ILE A 17 -19.46 77.93 23.96
N GLY A 18 -20.62 77.92 23.30
CA GLY A 18 -21.17 76.73 22.67
C GLY A 18 -20.26 76.17 21.58
N LEU A 19 -19.70 77.05 20.74
CA LEU A 19 -18.72 76.66 19.72
C LEU A 19 -17.40 76.17 20.35
N PHE A 20 -16.89 76.83 21.39
CA PHE A 20 -15.66 76.43 22.05
C PHE A 20 -15.81 75.09 22.78
N GLY A 21 -16.94 74.88 23.48
CA GLY A 21 -17.26 73.63 24.15
C GLY A 21 -17.50 72.49 23.16
N GLY A 22 -18.18 72.76 22.04
CA GLY A 22 -18.39 71.79 20.96
C GLY A 22 -17.07 71.34 20.33
N VAL A 23 -16.18 72.28 20.02
CA VAL A 23 -14.85 71.96 19.45
C VAL A 23 -13.98 71.22 20.46
N TYR A 24 -14.00 71.62 21.74
CA TYR A 24 -13.23 70.94 22.79
C TYR A 24 -13.66 69.48 23.00
N LEU A 25 -14.97 69.20 22.90
CA LEU A 25 -15.49 67.83 22.98
C LEU A 25 -15.15 67.00 21.73
N LEU A 26 -15.14 67.61 20.54
CA LEU A 26 -14.76 66.96 19.27
C LEU A 26 -13.25 66.67 19.17
N THR A 27 -12.40 67.44 19.87
CA THR A 27 -10.94 67.27 19.81
C THR A 27 -10.42 66.24 20.82
N ARG A 28 -11.32 65.59 21.59
CA ARG A 28 -10.95 64.57 22.56
C ARG A 28 -10.64 63.26 21.84
N HIS A 29 -9.38 63.12 21.44
CA HIS A 29 -8.88 61.90 20.81
C HIS A 29 -8.97 60.76 21.83
N GLN A 30 -9.69 59.70 21.46
CA GLN A 30 -9.76 58.45 22.20
C GLN A 30 -8.32 57.93 22.36
N LYS A 31 -7.84 57.80 23.60
CA LYS A 31 -6.55 57.16 23.85
C LYS A 31 -6.73 55.68 23.49
N THR A 32 -6.09 55.26 22.40
CA THR A 32 -6.04 53.86 22.01
C THR A 32 -5.35 53.08 23.11
N GLU A 33 -6.13 52.27 23.82
CA GLU A 33 -5.63 51.39 24.87
C GLU A 33 -4.96 50.19 24.19
N TYR A 34 -3.63 50.18 24.20
CA TYR A 34 -2.85 49.04 23.74
C TYR A 34 -2.67 48.09 24.93
N ILE A 35 -3.21 46.88 24.80
CA ILE A 35 -2.97 45.80 25.75
C ILE A 35 -1.63 45.17 25.38
N PRO A 36 -0.57 45.31 26.19
CA PRO A 36 0.69 44.63 25.91
C PRO A 36 0.52 43.13 26.18
N HIS A 37 0.78 42.31 25.16
CA HIS A 37 0.95 40.87 25.33
C HIS A 37 2.44 40.54 25.37
N GLN A 38 2.86 39.84 26.43
CA GLN A 38 4.20 39.29 26.53
C GLN A 38 4.34 38.15 25.52
N VAL A 39 5.40 38.23 24.71
CA VAL A 39 5.73 37.18 23.74
C VAL A 39 6.52 36.12 24.47
N GLU A 40 5.94 34.94 24.67
CA GLU A 40 6.63 33.80 25.24
C GLU A 40 7.34 33.00 24.14
N THR A 41 8.62 32.69 24.35
CA THR A 41 9.39 31.85 23.43
C THR A 41 9.05 30.38 23.70
N GLY A 42 8.17 29.81 22.86
CA GLY A 42 7.88 28.37 22.82
C GLY A 42 8.63 27.69 21.66
N THR A 43 8.86 26.38 21.78
CA THR A 43 9.36 25.58 20.64
C THR A 43 8.22 25.38 19.65
N ILE A 44 8.34 25.97 18.46
CA ILE A 44 7.40 25.75 17.35
C ILE A 44 7.77 24.42 16.69
N GLN A 45 6.84 23.47 16.66
CA GLN A 45 7.00 22.22 15.91
C GLN A 45 6.28 22.36 14.58
N ASP A 46 7.03 22.32 13.49
CA ASP A 46 6.47 22.22 12.14
C ASP A 46 6.05 20.77 11.88
N THR A 47 4.77 20.47 12.13
CA THR A 47 4.19 19.16 11.83
C THR A 47 3.70 19.13 10.39
N LEU A 48 4.28 18.24 9.58
CA LEU A 48 3.81 17.96 8.23
C LEU A 48 2.89 16.74 8.25
N GLU A 49 1.60 16.95 8.00
CA GLU A 49 0.62 15.87 7.90
C GLU A 49 0.54 15.37 6.46
N LEU A 50 1.05 14.14 6.22
CA LEU A 50 0.94 13.49 4.92
C LEU A 50 -0.26 12.55 4.90
N SER A 51 -1.15 12.77 3.94
CA SER A 51 -2.24 11.84 3.63
C SER A 51 -1.75 10.77 2.67
N GLY A 52 -1.90 9.50 3.05
CA GLY A 52 -1.51 8.33 2.25
C GLY A 52 -2.57 7.24 2.28
N LYS A 53 -2.49 6.29 1.36
CA LYS A 53 -3.32 5.08 1.37
C LYS A 53 -2.48 3.90 1.80
N VAL A 54 -2.99 3.14 2.78
CA VAL A 54 -2.38 1.88 3.19
C VAL A 54 -2.78 0.81 2.17
N ASN A 55 -1.77 0.20 1.53
CA ASN A 55 -1.96 -0.92 0.62
C ASN A 55 -1.28 -2.16 1.21
N ALA A 56 -1.74 -3.35 0.80
CA ALA A 56 -1.05 -4.59 1.15
C ALA A 56 0.35 -4.61 0.53
N ASP A 57 1.35 -5.03 1.31
CA ASP A 57 2.74 -5.16 0.86
C ASP A 57 2.87 -6.15 -0.31
N SER A 58 2.08 -7.23 -0.28
CA SER A 58 2.01 -8.23 -1.36
C SER A 58 0.63 -8.85 -1.45
N LEU A 59 0.10 -8.96 -2.66
CA LEU A 59 -1.16 -9.65 -2.97
C LEU A 59 -0.88 -10.88 -3.82
N ALA A 60 -1.32 -12.06 -3.37
CA ALA A 60 -1.16 -13.31 -4.11
C ALA A 60 -2.52 -13.96 -4.37
N THR A 61 -2.81 -14.23 -5.64
CA THR A 61 -4.00 -15.01 -6.05
C THR A 61 -3.60 -16.46 -6.24
N LEU A 62 -4.07 -17.34 -5.36
CA LEU A 62 -3.76 -18.76 -5.42
C LEU A 62 -4.72 -19.51 -6.34
N ARG A 63 -4.16 -20.38 -7.19
CA ARG A 63 -4.90 -21.22 -8.14
C ARG A 63 -4.29 -22.62 -8.13
N PHE A 64 -5.13 -23.63 -8.33
CA PHE A 64 -4.63 -24.98 -8.50
C PHE A 64 -3.92 -25.12 -9.86
N PRO A 65 -2.79 -25.84 -9.94
CA PRO A 65 -2.08 -26.07 -11.19
C PRO A 65 -2.82 -27.03 -12.13
N THR A 66 -3.70 -27.88 -11.58
CA THR A 66 -4.52 -28.84 -12.32
C THR A 66 -5.97 -28.75 -11.89
N GLY A 67 -6.89 -29.00 -12.82
CA GLY A 67 -8.31 -29.14 -12.49
C GLY A 67 -8.57 -30.41 -11.68
N GLY A 68 -9.53 -30.35 -10.76
CA GLY A 68 -9.91 -31.48 -9.92
C GLY A 68 -11.00 -31.12 -8.91
N LEU A 69 -11.53 -32.12 -8.23
CA LEU A 69 -12.49 -31.94 -7.14
C LEU A 69 -11.74 -31.53 -5.86
N VAL A 70 -12.17 -30.47 -5.17
CA VAL A 70 -11.60 -30.09 -3.87
C VAL A 70 -12.08 -31.06 -2.80
N THR A 71 -11.14 -31.71 -2.10
CA THR A 71 -11.44 -32.68 -1.03
C THR A 71 -11.17 -32.10 0.36
N TYR A 72 -10.41 -31.01 0.45
CA TYR A 72 -10.08 -30.35 1.70
C TYR A 72 -9.97 -28.84 1.51
N LEU A 73 -10.54 -28.10 2.46
CA LEU A 73 -10.37 -26.66 2.64
C LEU A 73 -10.09 -26.41 4.12
N GLY A 74 -8.91 -25.88 4.42
CA GLY A 74 -8.44 -25.74 5.79
C GLY A 74 -8.84 -24.42 6.44
N PRO A 75 -8.26 -23.29 6.00
CA PRO A 75 -8.46 -22.01 6.65
C PRO A 75 -9.86 -21.45 6.39
N LYS A 76 -10.38 -20.72 7.37
CA LYS A 76 -11.60 -19.95 7.22
C LYS A 76 -11.32 -18.57 6.63
N GLU A 77 -12.35 -17.95 6.06
CA GLU A 77 -12.25 -16.58 5.59
C GLU A 77 -11.84 -15.64 6.74
N GLY A 78 -10.83 -14.80 6.50
CA GLY A 78 -10.26 -13.88 7.49
C GLY A 78 -9.15 -14.47 8.38
N GLU A 79 -8.81 -15.75 8.23
CA GLU A 79 -7.74 -16.39 9.00
C GLU A 79 -6.35 -16.01 8.48
N THR A 80 -5.41 -15.82 9.40
CA THR A 80 -4.00 -15.59 9.04
C THR A 80 -3.32 -16.91 8.71
N VAL A 81 -2.66 -16.99 7.55
CA VAL A 81 -2.00 -18.20 7.07
C VAL A 81 -0.51 -17.96 6.90
N ASN A 82 0.29 -19.00 7.16
CA ASN A 82 1.74 -18.94 7.06
C ASN A 82 2.24 -19.41 5.70
N LYS A 83 3.48 -19.01 5.35
CA LYS A 83 4.15 -19.54 4.16
C LYS A 83 4.25 -21.06 4.27
N TRP A 84 3.96 -21.76 3.16
CA TRP A 84 3.96 -23.22 3.06
C TRP A 84 2.82 -23.96 3.77
N GLN A 85 1.83 -23.24 4.30
CA GLN A 85 0.63 -23.86 4.86
C GLN A 85 -0.27 -24.44 3.76
N THR A 86 -0.76 -25.66 3.96
CA THR A 86 -1.78 -26.26 3.09
C THR A 86 -3.10 -25.54 3.28
N LEU A 87 -3.59 -24.89 2.23
CA LEU A 87 -4.86 -24.16 2.25
C LEU A 87 -6.01 -25.02 1.73
N ALA A 88 -5.76 -25.80 0.68
CA ALA A 88 -6.74 -26.69 0.08
C ALA A 88 -6.06 -27.83 -0.66
N THR A 89 -6.74 -28.97 -0.73
CA THR A 89 -6.27 -30.18 -1.42
C THR A 89 -7.31 -30.59 -2.46
N ILE A 90 -6.84 -30.97 -3.65
CA ILE A 90 -7.67 -31.58 -4.70
C ILE A 90 -7.50 -33.10 -4.72
N ASP A 91 -8.52 -33.80 -5.20
CA ASP A 91 -8.50 -35.25 -5.38
C ASP A 91 -7.37 -35.66 -6.34
N SER A 92 -6.35 -36.31 -5.80
CA SER A 92 -5.17 -36.75 -6.53
C SER A 92 -5.22 -38.21 -6.96
N ARG A 93 -6.34 -38.94 -6.75
CA ARG A 93 -6.41 -40.39 -7.03
C ARG A 93 -6.13 -40.71 -8.50
N GLN A 94 -6.70 -39.94 -9.41
CA GLN A 94 -6.46 -40.12 -10.84
C GLN A 94 -5.01 -39.79 -11.21
N LEU A 95 -4.48 -38.70 -10.66
CA LEU A 95 -3.09 -38.29 -10.88
C LEU A 95 -2.10 -39.35 -10.38
N GLN A 96 -2.36 -39.94 -9.21
CA GLN A 96 -1.56 -41.00 -8.63
C GLN A 96 -1.55 -42.25 -9.50
N LYS A 97 -2.72 -42.69 -9.99
CA LYS A 97 -2.81 -43.83 -10.93
C LYS A 97 -2.03 -43.56 -12.22
N THR A 98 -2.16 -42.36 -12.79
CA THR A 98 -1.41 -41.99 -14.00
C THR A 98 0.10 -41.97 -13.74
N LEU A 99 0.54 -41.51 -12.57
CA LEU A 99 1.94 -41.55 -12.18
C LEU A 99 2.45 -43.00 -12.07
N GLU A 100 1.72 -43.87 -11.38
CA GLU A 100 2.06 -45.29 -11.25
C GLU A 100 2.18 -45.99 -12.61
N GLN A 101 1.22 -45.76 -13.51
CA GLN A 101 1.26 -46.29 -14.87
C GLN A 101 2.50 -45.83 -15.64
N LYS A 102 2.85 -44.53 -15.53
CA LYS A 102 4.04 -43.98 -16.19
C LYS A 102 5.34 -44.56 -15.63
N LEU A 103 5.42 -44.73 -14.31
CA LEU A 103 6.58 -45.33 -13.66
C LEU A 103 6.76 -46.80 -14.07
N ASN A 104 5.66 -47.56 -14.14
CA ASN A 104 5.70 -48.95 -14.61
C ASN A 104 6.16 -49.03 -16.07
N LEU A 105 5.56 -48.23 -16.96
CA LEU A 105 5.96 -48.16 -18.36
C LEU A 105 7.43 -47.80 -18.52
N TYR A 106 7.93 -46.84 -17.75
CA TYR A 106 9.33 -46.46 -17.75
C TYR A 106 10.25 -47.62 -17.32
N SER A 107 9.88 -48.38 -16.27
CA SER A 107 10.64 -49.57 -15.85
C SER A 107 10.72 -50.60 -16.96
N VAL A 108 9.58 -50.97 -17.56
CA VAL A 108 9.53 -51.95 -18.64
C VAL A 108 10.38 -51.49 -19.83
N GLN A 109 10.29 -50.20 -20.19
CA GLN A 109 11.03 -49.67 -21.32
C GLN A 109 12.54 -49.66 -21.08
N ARG A 110 12.98 -49.38 -19.85
CA ARG A 110 14.38 -49.50 -19.46
C ARG A 110 14.83 -50.96 -19.51
N ASP A 111 14.08 -51.89 -18.93
CA ASP A 111 14.47 -53.30 -18.87
C ASP A 111 14.60 -53.90 -20.28
N THR A 112 13.68 -53.56 -21.20
CA THR A 112 13.79 -53.91 -22.62
C THR A 112 15.01 -53.28 -23.31
N PHE A 113 15.35 -52.04 -22.96
CA PHE A 113 16.54 -51.38 -23.50
C PHE A 113 17.82 -52.10 -23.07
N GLU A 114 17.95 -52.41 -21.78
CA GLU A 114 19.11 -53.17 -21.27
C GLU A 114 19.19 -54.56 -21.91
N GLN A 115 18.06 -55.27 -22.02
CA GLN A 115 18.03 -56.57 -22.69
C GLN A 115 18.46 -56.47 -24.16
N THR A 116 18.06 -55.40 -24.87
CA THR A 116 18.48 -55.19 -26.27
C THR A 116 19.99 -54.95 -26.39
N ILE A 117 20.60 -54.28 -25.40
CA ILE A 117 22.05 -54.08 -25.34
C ILE A 117 22.76 -55.41 -25.05
N ASP A 118 22.30 -56.17 -24.05
CA ASP A 118 22.87 -57.48 -23.68
C ASP A 118 22.78 -58.49 -24.83
N ASP A 119 21.62 -58.54 -25.51
CA ASP A 119 21.42 -59.39 -26.69
C ASP A 119 22.33 -58.97 -27.85
N ASN A 120 22.64 -57.68 -28.00
CA ASN A 120 23.55 -57.17 -29.02
C ASN A 120 25.03 -57.46 -28.71
N ASP A 121 25.46 -57.35 -27.45
CA ASP A 121 26.84 -57.63 -27.02
C ASP A 121 27.16 -59.14 -27.13
N ASN A 122 26.20 -60.00 -26.77
CA ASN A 122 26.32 -61.46 -26.90
C ASN A 122 26.12 -62.00 -28.33
N SER A 123 25.72 -61.16 -29.29
CA SER A 123 25.53 -61.58 -30.68
C SER A 123 26.72 -61.29 -31.60
N VAL A 124 27.86 -60.83 -31.06
CA VAL A 124 29.14 -60.89 -31.77
C VAL A 124 29.63 -62.35 -31.75
N PRO A 125 29.62 -63.08 -32.89
CA PRO A 125 30.11 -64.45 -32.90
C PRO A 125 31.64 -64.40 -32.79
N ASP A 126 32.19 -64.86 -31.67
CA ASP A 126 33.62 -65.15 -31.45
C ASP A 126 34.15 -66.30 -32.34
N GLY A 127 33.53 -66.56 -33.48
CA GLY A 127 33.67 -67.81 -34.21
C GLY A 127 33.64 -67.67 -35.72
N ASP A 128 34.53 -66.88 -36.32
CA ASP A 128 35.12 -67.28 -37.62
C ASP A 128 36.34 -66.49 -38.13
N LEU A 129 36.96 -65.59 -37.35
CA LEU A 129 38.11 -64.82 -37.86
C LEU A 129 39.42 -65.63 -38.00
N ALA A 130 39.46 -66.90 -37.57
CA ALA A 130 40.66 -67.74 -37.59
C ALA A 130 40.73 -68.73 -38.76
N ARG A 131 39.69 -68.86 -39.60
CA ARG A 131 39.60 -69.92 -40.62
C ARG A 131 39.83 -69.48 -42.07
N THR A 132 40.18 -68.22 -42.32
CA THR A 132 40.36 -67.67 -43.68
C THR A 132 41.81 -67.41 -44.08
N LEU A 133 42.79 -67.70 -43.21
CA LEU A 133 44.22 -67.44 -43.45
C LEU A 133 45.11 -68.69 -43.33
N SER A 134 44.69 -69.84 -43.86
CA SER A 134 45.60 -70.98 -44.10
C SER A 134 45.51 -71.48 -45.53
#